data_AF-A0A528V3R1-F1
#
_entry.id   AF-A0A528V3R1-F1
#
_cell.length_a   1.000
_cell.length_b   1.000
_cell.length_c   1.000
_cell.angle_alpha   90.00
_cell.angle_beta   90.00
_cell.angle_gamma   90.00
#
_symmetry.space_group_name_H-M   'P 1'
#
loop_
_entity.id
_entity.type
_entity.pdbx_description
1 polymer ?
#
loop_
_entity_poly.entity_id
_entity_poly.type
_entity_poly.pdbx_seq_one_letter_code
_entity_poly.pdbx_strand_id
1 'polypeptide(L)'
;FKKSGRKLILVTGRELPDLKRVFPELGVFDKVVAENGALIYTPASEEERAISPAPAPKFVASLKKRGVKPLSVGRSIVATWEPHQA
;
A
#
# COMPACT_ATOMS: atom_id res chain seq x y z
N PHE A 1 -11.92 -13.81 -17.47
CA PHE A 1 -11.94 -14.00 -15.99
C PHE A 1 -13.31 -13.75 -15.38
N LYS A 2 -13.87 -12.52 -15.40
CA LYS A 2 -15.17 -12.23 -14.75
C LYS A 2 -16.34 -13.10 -15.24
N LYS A 3 -16.42 -13.40 -16.55
CA LYS A 3 -17.44 -14.30 -17.14
C LYS A 3 -17.43 -15.74 -16.61
N SER A 4 -16.32 -16.17 -15.99
CA SER A 4 -16.22 -17.51 -15.39
C SER A 4 -16.53 -17.54 -13.89
N GLY A 5 -17.07 -16.46 -13.31
CA GLY A 5 -17.40 -16.37 -11.89
C GLY A 5 -16.20 -16.18 -10.93
N ARG A 6 -14.97 -16.28 -11.43
CA ARG A 6 -13.74 -16.07 -10.65
C ARG A 6 -13.55 -14.60 -10.27
N LYS A 7 -13.02 -14.38 -9.06
CA LYS A 7 -12.59 -13.08 -8.55
C LYS A 7 -11.12 -12.82 -8.89
N LEU A 8 -10.81 -11.58 -9.28
CA LEU A 8 -9.45 -11.14 -9.59
C LEU A 8 -8.95 -10.22 -8.46
N ILE A 9 -7.85 -10.61 -7.82
CA ILE A 9 -7.25 -9.87 -6.69
C ILE A 9 -5.82 -9.49 -7.05
N LEU A 10 -5.48 -8.20 -6.89
CA LEU A 10 -4.10 -7.74 -6.96
C LEU A 10 -3.47 -7.75 -5.56
N VAL A 11 -2.27 -8.31 -5.42
CA VAL A 11 -1.51 -8.27 -4.16
C VAL A 11 -0.17 -7.59 -4.42
N THR A 12 0.16 -6.56 -3.64
CA THR A 12 1.35 -5.75 -3.85
C THR A 12 1.88 -5.10 -2.58
N GLY A 13 3.18 -4.82 -2.55
CA GLY A 13 3.83 -4.02 -1.51
C GLY A 13 3.71 -2.51 -1.70
N ARG A 14 3.19 -2.06 -2.85
CA ARG A 14 3.05 -0.63 -3.15
C ARG A 14 2.01 0.04 -2.24
N GLU A 15 2.27 1.30 -1.93
CA GLU A 15 1.28 2.21 -1.35
C GLU A 15 0.19 2.53 -2.37
N LEU A 16 -1.06 2.63 -1.92
CA LEU A 16 -2.20 2.82 -2.82
C LEU A 16 -2.11 4.07 -3.70
N PRO A 17 -1.65 5.25 -3.23
CA PRO A 17 -1.49 6.42 -4.09
C PRO A 17 -0.44 6.21 -5.20
N ASP A 18 0.68 5.56 -4.89
CA ASP A 18 1.68 5.22 -5.90
C ASP A 18 1.11 4.23 -6.93
N LEU A 19 0.41 3.20 -6.45
CA LEU A 19 -0.25 2.21 -7.30
C LEU A 19 -1.27 2.86 -8.26
N LYS A 20 -2.15 3.74 -7.75
CA LYS A 20 -3.13 4.48 -8.56
C LYS A 20 -2.46 5.33 -9.64
N ARG A 21 -1.29 5.90 -9.35
CA ARG A 21 -0.51 6.72 -10.30
C ARG A 21 0.12 5.90 -11.41
N VAL A 22 0.69 4.74 -11.10
CA VAL A 22 1.41 3.91 -12.09
C VAL A 22 0.51 2.92 -12.83
N PHE A 23 -0.67 2.62 -12.28
CA PHE A 23 -1.62 1.67 -12.85
C PHE A 23 -3.06 2.15 -12.57
N PRO A 24 -3.58 3.09 -13.38
CA PRO A 24 -4.91 3.70 -13.15
C PRO A 24 -6.07 2.71 -13.37
N GLU A 25 -5.88 1.61 -14.10
CA GLU A 25 -6.92 0.64 -14.45
C GLU A 25 -7.29 -0.32 -13.29
N LEU A 26 -7.18 0.09 -12.03
CA LEU A 26 -7.48 -0.75 -10.86
C LEU A 26 -8.91 -1.32 -10.86
N GLY A 27 -9.85 -0.70 -11.59
CA GLY A 27 -11.23 -1.17 -11.77
C GLY A 27 -11.35 -2.57 -12.40
N VAL A 28 -10.29 -3.11 -13.01
CA VAL A 28 -10.29 -4.50 -13.50
C VAL A 28 -10.32 -5.52 -12.36
N PHE A 29 -9.79 -5.17 -11.17
CA PHE A 29 -9.71 -6.01 -9.99
C PHE A 29 -10.97 -5.93 -9.13
N ASP A 30 -11.35 -7.05 -8.50
CA ASP A 30 -12.42 -7.08 -7.49
C ASP A 30 -11.92 -6.52 -6.15
N LYS A 31 -10.65 -6.78 -5.80
CA LYS A 31 -9.97 -6.28 -4.60
C LYS A 31 -8.49 -6.02 -4.89
N VAL A 32 -7.90 -5.11 -4.12
CA VAL A 32 -6.47 -4.86 -4.08
C VAL A 32 -5.99 -4.99 -2.64
N VAL A 33 -4.97 -5.82 -2.44
CA VAL A 33 -4.23 -5.94 -1.19
C VAL A 33 -2.94 -5.16 -1.38
N ALA A 34 -2.90 -3.96 -0.83
CA ALA A 34 -1.76 -3.04 -0.89
C ALA A 34 -0.94 -3.09 0.39
N GLU A 35 0.19 -2.38 0.40
CA GLU A 35 1.03 -2.23 1.60
C GLU A 35 1.40 -3.56 2.27
N ASN A 36 1.78 -4.56 1.47
CA ASN A 36 2.17 -5.90 1.95
C ASN A 36 1.09 -6.61 2.78
N GLY A 37 -0.19 -6.33 2.54
CA GLY A 37 -1.28 -6.94 3.29
C GLY A 37 -1.95 -6.03 4.32
N ALA A 38 -1.37 -4.86 4.59
CA ALA A 38 -1.88 -3.98 5.64
C ALA A 38 -3.09 -3.14 5.21
N LEU A 39 -3.38 -3.05 3.90
CA LEU A 39 -4.48 -2.28 3.35
C LEU A 39 -5.26 -3.09 2.31
N ILE A 40 -6.58 -3.15 2.47
CA ILE A 40 -7.50 -3.66 1.45
C ILE A 40 -8.20 -2.49 0.79
N TYR A 41 -8.14 -2.42 -0.53
CA TYR A 41 -8.87 -1.44 -1.34
C TYR A 41 -9.90 -2.14 -2.24
N THR A 42 -11.08 -1.54 -2.33
CA THR A 42 -12.17 -2.02 -3.19
C THR A 42 -12.36 -1.07 -4.38
N PRO A 43 -11.89 -1.40 -5.60
CA PRO A 43 -11.96 -0.48 -6.74
C PRO A 43 -13.38 -0.01 -7.10
N ALA A 44 -14.39 -0.86 -6.89
CA ALA A 44 -15.78 -0.54 -7.24
C ALA A 44 -16.43 0.53 -6.33
N SER A 45 -16.02 0.62 -5.07
CA SER A 45 -16.57 1.56 -4.09
C SER A 45 -15.56 2.61 -3.61
N GLU A 46 -14.31 2.47 -4.05
CA GLU A 46 -13.14 3.20 -3.57
C GLU A 46 -12.88 3.08 -2.05
N GLU A 47 -13.51 2.09 -1.40
CA GLU A 47 -13.35 1.88 0.04
C GLU A 47 -11.92 1.41 0.37
N GLU A 48 -11.27 2.13 1.28
CA GLU A 48 -10.00 1.76 1.89
C GLU A 48 -10.25 1.18 3.30
N ARG A 49 -9.80 -0.05 3.52
CA ARG A 49 -9.87 -0.72 4.82
C ARG A 49 -8.48 -1.07 5.31
N ALA A 50 -7.99 -0.35 6.30
CA ALA A 50 -6.78 -0.70 7.01
C ALA A 50 -7.00 -1.98 7.84
N ILE A 51 -6.04 -2.91 7.75
CA ILE A 51 -6.03 -4.18 8.49
C ILE A 51 -5.04 -4.12 9.65
N SER A 52 -4.14 -3.13 9.65
CA SER A 52 -3.15 -2.91 10.68
C SER A 52 -3.15 -1.44 11.12
N PRO A 53 -2.75 -1.13 12.37
CA PRO A 53 -2.64 0.25 12.82
C PRO A 53 -1.61 1.03 12.01
N ALA A 54 -1.74 2.35 12.03
CA ALA A 54 -0.74 3.22 11.42
C ALA A 54 0.62 3.10 12.14
N PRO A 55 1.74 3.39 11.45
CA PRO A 55 3.05 3.41 12.09
C PRO A 55 3.07 4.39 13.26
N ALA A 56 3.68 3.98 14.37
CA ALA A 56 3.74 4.82 15.56
C ALA A 56 4.38 6.20 15.23
N PRO A 57 3.73 7.34 15.57
CA PRO A 57 4.25 8.66 15.19
C PRO A 57 5.67 8.94 15.71
N LYS A 58 5.99 8.45 16.91
CA LYS A 58 7.33 8.55 17.51
C LYS A 58 8.40 7.79 16.70
N PHE A 59 8.03 6.64 16.15
CA PHE A 59 8.92 5.85 15.28
C PHE A 59 9.24 6.61 13.99
N VAL A 60 8.20 7.11 13.31
CA VAL A 60 8.36 7.92 12.08
C VAL A 60 9.19 9.18 12.34
N ALA A 61 8.93 9.89 13.43
CA ALA A 61 9.69 11.07 13.82
C ALA A 61 11.19 10.77 14.07
N SER A 62 11.49 9.63 14.71
CA SER A 62 12.86 9.18 14.95
C SER A 62 13.62 8.91 13.64
N LEU A 63 12.97 8.23 12.68
CA LEU A 63 13.57 7.98 11.35
C LEU A 63 13.85 9.28 10.60
N LYS A 64 12.91 10.23 10.62
CA LYS A 64 13.10 11.57 10.03
C LYS A 64 14.27 12.31 10.68
N LYS A 65 14.36 12.30 12.02
CA LYS A 65 15.46 12.94 12.76
C LYS A 65 16.83 12.35 12.42
N ARG A 66 16.89 11.04 12.14
CA ARG A 66 18.12 10.33 11.74
C ARG A 66 18.50 10.54 10.27
N GLY A 67 17.72 11.32 9.50
CA GLY A 67 18.03 11.61 8.10
C GLY A 67 17.78 10.45 7.15
N VAL A 68 16.99 9.45 7.55
CA VAL A 68 16.63 8.31 6.69
C VAL A 68 15.89 8.82 5.45
N LYS A 69 16.48 8.60 4.27
CA LYS A 69 15.94 9.05 2.99
C LYS A 69 16.28 8.04 1.88
N PRO A 70 15.37 7.79 0.93
CA PRO A 70 13.97 8.23 0.95
C PRO A 70 13.17 7.49 2.04
N LEU A 71 12.24 8.17 2.69
CA LEU A 71 11.33 7.62 3.70
C LEU A 71 9.89 7.78 3.23
N SER A 72 9.21 6.66 3.01
CA SER A 72 7.80 6.61 2.67
C SER A 72 6.99 6.07 3.84
N VAL A 73 5.81 6.64 4.06
CA VAL A 73 4.91 6.29 5.16
C VAL A 73 3.52 6.12 4.58
N GLY A 74 3.10 4.85 4.45
CA GLY A 74 1.76 4.48 4.01
C GLY A 74 0.74 4.57 5.14
N ARG A 75 -0.43 3.94 4.93
CA ARG A 75 -1.48 3.84 5.96
C ARG A 75 -1.01 3.04 7.15
N SER A 76 -0.25 1.97 6.90
CA SER A 76 0.19 1.01 7.92
C SER A 76 1.63 0.54 7.74
N ILE A 77 2.31 0.93 6.66
CA ILE A 77 3.71 0.56 6.39
C ILE A 77 4.66 1.77 6.44
N VAL A 78 5.94 1.49 6.67
CA VAL A 78 7.05 2.42 6.47
C VAL A 78 8.05 1.75 5.54
N ALA A 79 8.48 2.46 4.50
CA ALA A 79 9.42 1.94 3.51
C ALA A 79 10.58 2.92 3.28
N THR A 80 11.74 2.36 2.96
CA THR A 80 12.96 3.10 2.59
C THR A 80 13.61 2.39 1.41
N TRP A 81 14.40 3.11 0.61
CA TRP A 81 15.06 2.58 -0.57
C TRP A 81 16.58 2.51 -0.29
N GLU A 82 17.38 1.91 -1.18
CA GLU A 82 18.83 1.80 -0.98
C GLU A 82 19.48 3.15 -0.64
N PRO A 83 20.30 3.21 0.43
CA PRO A 83 21.12 2.13 1.01
C PRO A 83 20.53 1.42 2.26
N HIS A 84 19.22 1.47 2.51
CA HIS A 84 18.60 0.98 3.76
C HIS A 84 17.93 -0.40 3.69
N GLN A 85 18.17 -1.18 2.63
CA GLN A 85 17.74 -2.58 2.52
C GLN A 85 18.95 -3.49 2.85
N ALA A 86 18.75 -4.49 3.71
CA ALA A 86 19.73 -5.53 4.00
C ALA A 86 19.43 -6.78 3.16
#